data_AF-A0A6J4XF83-F1
#
_entry.id   AF-A0A6J4XF83-F1
#
_cell.length_a   1.000
_cell.length_b   1.000
_cell.length_c   1.000
_cell.angle_alpha   90.00
_cell.angle_beta   90.00
_cell.angle_gamma   90.00
#
_symmetry.space_group_name_H-M   'P 1'
#
loop_
_entity.id
_entity.type
_entity.pdbx_description
1 polymer ?
#
loop_
_entity_poly.entity_id
_entity_poly.type
_entity_poly.pdbx_seq_one_letter_code
_entity_poly.pdbx_strand_id
1 'polypeptide(L)'
;MYACSPKWAGNWITVDQLEKYLPQLAKVIKPSPYGRQYMSLNHGLHFSGGEPFLNFKLLLKAVEIADTLDVPSTFVETNCFWCKNDEFTRQRLQVLKENGLKWIGS
;
A
#
# COMPACT_ATOMS: atom_id res chain seq x y z
N MET A 1 -5.57 0.14 4.47
CA MET A 1 -5.30 0.15 5.91
C MET A 1 -6.58 0.64 6.55
N TYR A 2 -7.27 -0.18 7.33
CA TYR A 2 -8.71 -0.05 7.54
C TYR A 2 -9.19 1.28 8.17
N ALA A 3 -10.31 1.80 7.63
CA ALA A 3 -11.44 2.37 8.38
C ALA A 3 -12.70 2.41 7.49
N CYS A 4 -13.47 1.32 7.42
CA CYS A 4 -14.79 1.29 6.77
C CYS A 4 -15.92 1.07 7.80
N SER A 5 -16.12 2.02 8.72
CA SER A 5 -17.42 2.34 9.34
C SER A 5 -17.23 3.45 10.39
N PRO A 6 -18.03 4.53 10.42
CA PRO A 6 -17.98 5.54 11.47
C PRO A 6 -18.36 4.99 12.87
N LYS A 7 -18.79 3.73 12.96
CA LYS A 7 -19.10 3.03 14.22
C LYS A 7 -17.91 2.27 14.82
N TRP A 8 -16.80 2.10 14.10
CA TRP A 8 -15.63 1.36 14.58
C TRP A 8 -14.45 2.30 14.82
N ALA A 9 -14.01 2.38 16.06
CA ALA A 9 -12.90 3.21 16.49
C ALA A 9 -11.59 2.76 15.82
N GLY A 10 -11.08 3.59 14.91
CA GLY A 10 -9.70 4.13 14.96
C GLY A 10 -8.48 3.20 14.98
N ASN A 11 -8.62 1.89 14.78
CA ASN A 11 -7.47 0.99 14.87
C ASN A 11 -6.75 0.87 13.52
N TRP A 12 -6.08 1.94 13.12
CA TRP A 12 -5.06 1.86 12.08
C TRP A 12 -4.02 0.81 12.48
N ILE A 13 -3.52 0.05 11.52
CA ILE A 13 -2.33 -0.75 11.75
C ILE A 13 -1.18 0.18 12.15
N THR A 14 -0.45 -0.20 13.20
CA THR A 14 0.73 0.56 13.64
C THR A 14 1.94 0.19 12.80
N VAL A 15 2.98 1.04 12.81
CA VAL A 15 4.25 0.74 12.14
C VAL A 15 4.87 -0.53 12.74
N ASP A 16 4.85 -0.70 14.07
CA ASP A 16 5.35 -1.90 14.74
C ASP A 16 4.64 -3.18 14.26
N GLN A 17 3.33 -3.10 14.02
CA GLN A 17 2.58 -4.22 13.45
C GLN A 17 2.98 -4.48 12.00
N LEU A 18 3.19 -3.44 11.17
CA LEU A 18 3.69 -3.61 9.80
C LEU A 18 5.05 -4.30 9.80
N GLU A 19 5.99 -3.83 10.62
CA GLU A 19 7.32 -4.42 10.76
C GLU A 19 7.27 -5.86 11.26
N LYS A 20 6.29 -6.20 12.11
CA LYS A 20 6.10 -7.57 12.59
C LYS A 20 5.48 -8.50 11.55
N TYR A 21 4.48 -8.04 10.80
CA TYR A 21 3.67 -8.91 9.93
C TYR A 21 4.18 -8.96 8.49
N LEU A 22 4.69 -7.86 7.93
CA LEU A 22 5.17 -7.83 6.54
C LEU A 22 6.28 -8.85 6.26
N PRO A 23 7.29 -9.07 7.14
CA PRO A 23 8.30 -10.10 6.89
C PRO A 23 7.74 -11.53 6.88
N GLN A 24 6.65 -11.77 7.62
CA GLN A 24 5.99 -13.07 7.62
C GLN A 24 5.20 -13.28 6.33
N LEU A 25 4.51 -12.24 5.86
CA LEU A 25 3.78 -12.23 4.60
C LEU A 25 4.74 -12.34 3.39
N ALA A 26 5.88 -11.64 3.42
CA ALA A 26 6.89 -11.68 2.36
C ALA A 26 7.37 -13.11 2.04
N LYS A 27 7.44 -13.99 3.06
CA LYS A 27 7.84 -15.40 2.89
C LYS A 27 6.81 -16.25 2.15
N VAL A 28 5.54 -15.85 2.18
CA VAL A 28 4.43 -16.63 1.60
C VAL A 28 3.88 -16.03 0.32
N ILE A 29 4.09 -14.72 0.10
CA ILE A 29 3.70 -14.03 -1.13
C ILE A 29 4.58 -14.53 -2.26
N LYS A 30 3.93 -15.21 -3.22
CA LYS A 30 4.58 -15.63 -4.45
C LYS A 30 4.49 -14.50 -5.49
N PRO A 31 5.53 -14.29 -6.31
CA PRO A 31 5.43 -13.39 -7.44
C PRO A 31 4.38 -13.89 -8.44
N SER A 32 3.85 -12.97 -9.24
CA SER A 32 2.97 -13.32 -10.35
C SER A 32 3.65 -14.35 -11.29
N PRO A 33 2.90 -15.32 -11.85
CA PRO A 33 3.42 -16.24 -12.87
C PRO A 33 4.03 -15.54 -14.07
N TYR A 34 3.61 -14.29 -14.33
CA TYR A 34 4.10 -13.46 -15.42
C TYR A 34 5.37 -12.67 -15.08
N GLY A 35 5.90 -12.80 -13.85
CA GLY A 35 7.15 -12.19 -13.40
C GLY A 35 6.98 -11.27 -12.18
N ARG A 36 8.09 -10.97 -11.50
CA ARG A 36 8.12 -10.17 -10.24
C ARG A 36 7.59 -8.74 -10.36
N GLN A 37 7.55 -8.21 -11.59
CA GLN A 37 7.06 -6.86 -11.88
C GLN A 37 5.59 -6.84 -12.35
N TYR A 38 4.99 -8.00 -12.63
CA TYR A 38 3.63 -8.09 -13.13
C TYR A 38 2.63 -8.20 -11.99
N MET A 39 1.57 -7.38 -12.06
CA MET A 39 0.41 -7.54 -11.19
C MET A 39 -0.39 -8.78 -11.58
N SER A 40 -0.85 -9.51 -10.57
CA SER A 40 -1.91 -10.52 -10.72
C SER A 40 -2.87 -10.30 -9.55
N LEU A 41 -4.17 -10.35 -9.81
CA LEU A 41 -5.21 -10.19 -8.78
C LEU A 41 -5.07 -11.19 -7.62
N ASN A 42 -4.34 -12.29 -7.83
CA ASN A 42 -4.13 -13.35 -6.85
C ASN A 42 -2.69 -13.41 -6.30
N HIS A 43 -1.78 -12.53 -6.76
CA HIS A 43 -0.36 -12.56 -6.38
C HIS A 43 0.19 -11.15 -6.15
N GLY A 44 0.57 -10.86 -4.90
CA GLY A 44 1.14 -9.58 -4.50
C GLY A 44 0.64 -9.15 -3.12
N LEU A 45 1.07 -7.97 -2.69
CA LEU A 45 0.59 -7.32 -1.46
C LEU A 45 -0.32 -6.15 -1.82
N HIS A 46 -1.57 -6.24 -1.41
CA HIS A 46 -2.58 -5.20 -1.64
C HIS A 46 -2.78 -4.39 -0.36
N PHE A 47 -2.43 -3.11 -0.39
CA PHE A 47 -2.76 -2.18 0.69
C PHE A 47 -4.17 -1.65 0.48
N SER A 48 -5.16 -2.33 1.08
CA SER A 48 -6.58 -1.98 0.99
C SER A 48 -7.23 -1.81 2.37
N GLY A 49 -8.49 -1.38 2.39
CA GLY A 49 -9.27 -1.06 3.59
C GLY A 49 -9.33 0.44 3.82
N GLY A 50 -10.55 0.98 3.97
CA GLY A 50 -10.77 2.43 3.99
C GLY A 50 -10.21 3.13 2.75
N GLU A 51 -9.82 4.38 2.93
CA GLU A 51 -9.05 5.16 1.94
C GLU A 51 -7.59 5.28 2.43
N PRO A 52 -6.62 4.54 1.84
CA PRO A 52 -5.22 4.51 2.29
C PRO A 52 -4.55 5.88 2.35
N PHE A 53 -4.96 6.81 1.48
CA PHE A 53 -4.39 8.16 1.45
C PHE A 53 -4.86 9.07 2.59
N LEU A 54 -5.86 8.65 3.38
CA LEU A 54 -6.24 9.35 4.62
C LEU A 54 -5.12 9.32 5.66
N ASN A 55 -4.30 8.25 5.69
CA ASN A 55 -3.10 8.17 6.51
C ASN A 55 -1.85 7.97 5.64
N PHE A 56 -1.51 9.00 4.86
CA PHE A 56 -0.41 8.94 3.90
C PHE A 56 0.95 8.64 4.52
N LYS A 57 1.22 9.10 5.75
CA LYS A 57 2.48 8.77 6.43
C LYS A 57 2.60 7.27 6.71
N LEU A 58 1.51 6.64 7.15
CA LEU A 58 1.46 5.20 7.36
C LEU A 58 1.55 4.44 6.04
N LEU A 59 0.89 4.92 4.98
CA LEU A 59 0.99 4.35 3.64
C LEU A 59 2.44 4.37 3.14
N LEU A 60 3.13 5.50 3.26
CA LEU A 60 4.54 5.62 2.88
C LEU A 60 5.41 4.62 3.64
N LYS A 61 5.26 4.51 4.97
CA LYS A 61 6.00 3.50 5.74
C LYS A 61 5.68 2.08 5.35
N ALA A 62 4.42 1.77 5.06
CA ALA A 62 4.04 0.45 4.60
C ALA A 62 4.70 0.10 3.25
N VAL A 63 4.76 1.05 2.33
CA VAL A 63 5.43 0.89 1.02
C VAL A 63 6.95 0.74 1.20
N GLU A 64 7.59 1.60 1.99
CA GLU A 64 9.04 1.52 2.27
C GLU A 64 9.44 0.17 2.88
N ILE A 65 8.67 -0.34 3.85
CA ILE A 65 8.95 -1.63 4.49
C ILE A 65 8.75 -2.77 3.48
N ALA A 66 7.71 -2.71 2.65
CA ALA A 66 7.46 -3.73 1.64
C ALA A 66 8.54 -3.75 0.55
N ASP A 67 9.04 -2.58 0.13
CA ASP A 67 10.15 -2.47 -0.82
C ASP A 67 11.46 -3.01 -0.22
N THR A 68 11.76 -2.65 1.04
CA THR A 68 12.93 -3.16 1.79
C THR A 68 12.93 -4.69 1.91
N LEU A 69 11.74 -5.29 2.00
CA LEU A 69 11.56 -6.74 2.10
C LEU A 69 11.52 -7.45 0.74
N ASP A 70 11.76 -6.74 -0.37
CA ASP A 70 11.62 -7.21 -1.76
C ASP A 70 10.27 -7.90 -2.01
N VAL A 71 9.19 -7.37 -1.40
CA VAL A 71 7.85 -7.92 -1.62
C VAL A 71 7.47 -7.70 -3.09
N PRO A 72 7.17 -8.76 -3.85
CA PRO A 72 6.79 -8.62 -5.24
C PRO A 72 5.39 -7.99 -5.34
N SER A 73 5.17 -7.21 -6.41
CA SER A 73 3.84 -6.73 -6.81
C SER A 73 3.06 -5.99 -5.71
N THR A 74 3.65 -4.95 -5.12
CA THR A 74 2.95 -4.04 -4.18
C THR A 74 1.96 -3.14 -4.92
N PHE A 75 0.72 -3.10 -4.43
CA PHE A 75 -0.39 -2.37 -5.05
C PHE A 75 -1.23 -1.63 -4.01
N VAL A 76 -1.68 -0.42 -4.35
CA VAL A 76 -2.57 0.40 -3.53
C VAL A 76 -3.85 0.69 -4.30
N GLU A 77 -5.00 0.42 -3.69
CA GLU A 77 -6.32 0.81 -4.20
C GLU A 77 -6.80 2.08 -3.48
N THR A 78 -7.27 3.06 -4.23
CA THR A 78 -7.77 4.34 -3.68
C THR A 78 -9.06 4.77 -4.37
N ASN A 79 -9.98 5.38 -3.63
CA ASN A 79 -11.19 5.98 -4.18
C ASN A 79 -10.97 7.40 -4.76
N CYS A 80 -9.72 7.88 -4.77
CA CYS A 80 -9.33 9.20 -5.28
C CYS A 80 -9.96 10.43 -4.59
N PHE A 81 -10.70 10.28 -3.49
CA PHE A 81 -11.36 11.40 -2.79
C PHE A 81 -10.38 12.42 -2.18
N TRP A 82 -9.13 12.00 -2.00
CA TRP A 82 -8.02 12.83 -1.50
C TRP A 82 -7.37 13.71 -2.57
N CYS A 83 -7.65 13.47 -3.86
CA CYS A 83 -7.11 14.24 -4.98
C CYS A 83 -7.75 15.64 -5.01
N LYS A 84 -7.11 16.62 -4.36
CA LYS A 84 -7.64 18.00 -4.25
C LYS A 84 -7.33 18.87 -5.47
N ASN A 85 -6.17 18.66 -6.07
CA ASN A 85 -5.72 19.30 -7.31
C ASN A 85 -4.59 18.47 -7.92
N ASP A 86 -4.24 18.76 -9.17
CA ASP A 86 -3.27 17.98 -9.94
C ASP A 86 -1.88 18.00 -9.33
N GLU A 87 -1.42 19.16 -8.82
CA GLU A 87 -0.10 19.29 -8.22
C GLU A 87 0.03 18.45 -6.95
N PHE A 88 -0.93 18.56 -6.03
CA PHE A 88 -0.99 17.78 -4.81
C PHE A 88 -1.05 16.28 -5.08
N THR A 89 -1.87 15.89 -6.05
CA THR A 89 -2.02 14.49 -6.47
C THR A 89 -0.70 13.96 -7.01
N ARG A 90 -0.09 14.70 -7.94
CA ARG A 90 1.19 14.35 -8.55
C ARG A 90 2.31 14.23 -7.52
N GLN A 91 2.42 15.19 -6.60
CA GLN A 91 3.44 15.15 -5.54
C GLN A 91 3.31 13.88 -4.69
N ARG A 92 2.10 13.52 -4.25
CA ARG A 92 1.91 12.31 -3.44
C ARG A 92 2.18 11.02 -4.19
N LEU A 93 1.75 10.92 -5.44
CA LEU A 93 2.03 9.76 -6.28
C LEU A 93 3.53 9.62 -6.57
N GLN A 94 4.21 10.74 -6.79
CA GLN A 94 5.65 10.75 -7.03
C GLN A 94 6.41 10.25 -5.80
N VAL A 95 6.09 10.75 -4.60
CA VAL A 95 6.73 10.27 -3.36
C VAL A 95 6.49 8.77 -3.16
N LEU A 96 5.29 8.27 -3.42
CA LEU A 96 5.02 6.82 -3.32
C LEU A 96 5.85 6.01 -4.31
N LYS A 97 5.95 6.47 -5.56
CA LYS A 97 6.76 5.82 -6.59
C LYS A 97 8.24 5.80 -6.23
N GLU A 98 8.77 6.90 -5.72
CA GLU A 98 10.17 7.02 -5.27
C GLU A 98 10.48 6.11 -4.07
N ASN A 99 9.48 5.79 -3.25
CA ASN A 99 9.62 4.89 -2.09
C ASN A 99 9.33 3.41 -2.40
N GLY A 100 9.16 3.05 -3.68
CA GLY A 100 9.04 1.66 -4.10
C GLY A 100 7.63 1.20 -4.46
N LEU A 101 6.63 2.09 -4.49
CA LEU A 101 5.30 1.71 -4.96
C LEU A 101 5.34 1.37 -6.45
N LYS A 102 5.02 0.13 -6.79
CA LYS A 102 5.04 -0.39 -8.16
C LYS A 102 3.76 -0.06 -8.94
N TRP A 103 2.59 -0.12 -8.30
CA TRP A 103 1.31 0.01 -8.97
C TRP A 103 0.24 0.73 -8.12
N ILE A 104 -0.65 1.48 -8.78
CA ILE A 104 -1.81 2.13 -8.16
C ILE A 104 -3.07 1.86 -8.99
N GLY A 105 -4.21 1.64 -8.34
CA GLY A 105 -5.52 1.49 -8.97
C GLY A 105 -6.57 2.33 -8.28
N SER A 106 -7.60 2.70 -9.05
CA SER A 106 -8.75 3.49 -8.60
C SER A 106 -10.07 2.80 -8.91
#